data_AF-A0A448Z0V6-F1
#
_entry.id   AF-A0A448Z0V6-F1
#
_cell.length_a   1.000
_cell.length_b   1.000
_cell.length_c   1.000
_cell.angle_alpha   90.00
_cell.angle_beta   90.00
_cell.angle_gamma   90.00
#
_symmetry.space_group_name_H-M   'P 1'
#
loop_
_entity.id
_entity.type
_entity.pdbx_description
1 polymer ?
#
loop_
_entity_poly.entity_id
_entity_poly.type
_entity_poly.pdbx_seq_one_letter_code
_entity_poly.pdbx_strand_id
1 'polypeptide(L)'
;MSNAGGASISTEQLKARYVGTGNADMSKHEWVTNQHRDTYASHLAHYDQLSYMAVAENQSIGRMRLRLLDKMIQPCGPPPPKKDINRMVEN
;
A
#
# COMPACT_ATOMS: atom_id res chain seq x y z
N MET A 1 -15.78 9.79 -12.20
CA MET A 1 -16.63 9.44 -11.03
C MET A 1 -17.23 10.74 -10.52
N SER A 2 -18.47 11.06 -10.89
CA SER A 2 -19.19 12.28 -10.52
C SER A 2 -19.98 12.06 -9.22
N ASN A 3 -20.02 13.06 -8.33
CA ASN A 3 -20.84 12.99 -7.12
C ASN A 3 -22.33 13.17 -7.46
N ALA A 4 -23.23 12.81 -6.55
CA ALA A 4 -24.67 13.07 -6.68
C ALA A 4 -24.92 14.59 -6.81
N GLY A 5 -25.07 15.08 -8.05
CA GLY A 5 -25.02 16.50 -8.40
C GLY A 5 -24.22 16.82 -9.66
N GLY A 6 -23.56 15.83 -10.29
CA GLY A 6 -22.91 15.99 -11.60
C GLY A 6 -21.55 16.68 -11.58
N ALA A 7 -21.12 17.24 -10.43
CA ALA A 7 -19.78 17.79 -10.27
C ALA A 7 -18.72 16.67 -10.31
N SER A 8 -17.70 16.85 -11.15
CA SER A 8 -16.53 15.97 -11.17
C SER A 8 -15.73 16.13 -9.88
N ILE A 9 -15.54 15.04 -9.14
CA ILE A 9 -14.65 15.03 -7.97
C ILE A 9 -13.22 15.23 -8.48
N SER A 10 -12.48 16.18 -7.89
CA SER A 10 -11.09 16.40 -8.28
C SER A 10 -10.21 15.21 -7.87
N THR A 11 -9.09 15.02 -8.57
CA THR A 11 -8.11 13.97 -8.28
C THR A 11 -7.58 14.05 -6.85
N GLU A 12 -7.43 15.26 -6.32
CA GLU A 12 -6.97 15.54 -4.96
C GLU A 12 -8.01 15.11 -3.94
N GLN A 13 -9.29 15.38 -4.22
CA GLN A 13 -10.41 14.94 -3.38
C GLN A 13 -10.53 13.41 -3.37
N LEU A 14 -10.32 12.73 -4.51
CA LEU A 14 -10.30 11.26 -4.57
C LEU A 14 -9.15 10.68 -3.75
N LYS A 15 -7.94 11.22 -3.89
CA LYS A 15 -6.76 10.81 -3.11
C LYS A 15 -6.96 10.98 -1.60
N ALA A 16 -7.66 12.04 -1.18
CA ALA A 16 -7.96 12.28 0.23
C ALA A 16 -8.96 11.27 0.81
N ARG A 17 -9.92 10.79 0.00
CA ARG A 17 -10.95 9.82 0.44
C ARG A 17 -10.49 8.37 0.35
N TYR A 18 -9.77 8.03 -0.71
CA TYR A 18 -9.39 6.67 -1.04
C TYR A 18 -7.87 6.57 -1.07
N VAL A 19 -7.31 6.12 0.05
CA VAL A 19 -5.88 5.84 0.19
C VAL A 19 -5.49 4.82 -0.89
N GLY A 20 -4.37 5.07 -1.57
CA GLY A 20 -3.90 4.23 -2.68
C GLY A 20 -4.31 4.70 -4.08
N THR A 21 -5.14 5.74 -4.21
CA THR A 21 -5.52 6.31 -5.52
C THR A 21 -4.29 6.83 -6.28
N GLY A 22 -4.03 6.24 -7.45
CA GLY A 22 -2.88 6.56 -8.31
C GLY A 22 -3.00 7.84 -9.13
N ASN A 23 -1.86 8.29 -9.65
CA ASN A 23 -1.73 9.33 -10.69
C ASN A 23 -0.57 8.98 -11.64
N ALA A 24 -0.44 9.74 -12.73
CA ALA A 24 0.62 9.54 -13.72
C ALA A 24 2.03 9.67 -13.12
N ASP A 25 2.20 10.50 -12.09
CA ASP A 25 3.49 10.74 -11.43
C ASP A 25 3.79 9.76 -10.29
N MET A 26 2.93 8.76 -10.05
CA MET A 26 3.11 7.80 -8.96
C MET A 26 4.38 6.97 -9.20
N SER A 27 5.26 6.95 -8.20
CA SER A 27 6.48 6.15 -8.28
C SER A 27 6.16 4.65 -8.15
N LYS A 28 7.03 3.81 -8.72
CA LYS A 28 6.96 2.35 -8.54
C LYS A 28 6.95 1.98 -7.05
N HIS A 29 7.71 2.68 -6.21
CA HIS A 29 7.78 2.39 -4.78
C HIS A 29 6.44 2.65 -4.08
N GLU A 30 5.80 3.78 -4.37
CA GLU A 30 4.47 4.11 -3.81
C GLU A 30 3.40 3.11 -4.25
N TRP A 31 3.38 2.76 -5.54
CA TRP A 31 2.41 1.79 -6.07
C TRP A 31 2.55 0.41 -5.41
N VAL A 32 3.78 -0.13 -5.36
CA VAL A 32 4.05 -1.44 -4.76
C VAL A 32 3.80 -1.42 -3.24
N THR A 33 4.10 -0.31 -2.56
CA THR A 33 3.82 -0.15 -1.13
C THR A 33 2.32 -0.22 -0.83
N ASN A 34 1.49 0.46 -1.64
CA ASN A 34 0.04 0.39 -1.52
C ASN A 34 -0.46 -1.04 -1.76
N GLN A 35 0.02 -1.72 -2.82
CA GLN A 35 -0.37 -3.10 -3.11
C GLN A 35 -0.04 -4.07 -1.97
N HIS A 36 1.13 -3.94 -1.33
CA HIS A 36 1.49 -4.78 -0.18
C HIS A 36 0.59 -4.51 1.03
N ARG A 37 0.25 -3.24 1.30
CA ARG A 37 -0.66 -2.87 2.38
C ARG A 37 -2.07 -3.42 2.14
N ASP A 38 -2.59 -3.32 0.92
CA ASP A 38 -3.89 -3.87 0.53
C ASP A 38 -3.92 -5.40 0.66
N THR A 39 -2.80 -6.04 0.30
CA THR A 39 -2.62 -7.49 0.45
C THR A 39 -2.66 -7.87 1.94
N TYR A 40 -1.90 -7.21 2.80
CA TYR A 40 -1.92 -7.51 4.24
C TYR A 40 -3.28 -7.22 4.87
N ALA A 41 -3.94 -6.12 4.49
CA ALA A 41 -5.29 -5.81 4.92
C ALA A 41 -6.29 -6.91 4.53
N SER A 42 -6.17 -7.46 3.31
CA SER A 42 -6.98 -8.59 2.85
C SER A 42 -6.76 -9.83 3.71
N HIS A 43 -5.50 -10.20 3.98
CA HIS A 43 -5.19 -11.35 4.84
C HIS A 43 -5.71 -11.16 6.28
N LEU A 44 -5.74 -9.92 6.79
CA LEU A 44 -6.25 -9.61 8.12
C LEU A 44 -7.79 -9.61 8.20
N ALA A 45 -8.46 -9.24 7.11
CA ALA A 45 -9.92 -9.18 7.02
C ALA A 45 -10.56 -10.56 6.79
N HIS A 46 -9.87 -11.45 6.07
CA HIS A 46 -10.36 -12.78 5.74
C HIS A 46 -9.75 -13.83 6.68
N TYR A 47 -10.59 -14.39 7.57
CA TYR A 47 -10.13 -15.29 8.63
C TYR A 47 -9.53 -16.60 8.10
N ASP A 48 -10.06 -17.13 7.00
CA ASP A 48 -9.53 -18.29 6.29
C ASP A 48 -8.07 -18.05 5.85
N GLN A 49 -7.79 -16.91 5.21
CA GLN A 49 -6.44 -16.53 4.80
C GLN A 49 -5.49 -16.34 5.99
N LEU A 50 -5.95 -15.66 7.05
CA LEU A 50 -5.16 -15.47 8.27
C LEU A 50 -4.83 -16.80 8.93
N SER A 51 -5.82 -17.70 9.03
CA SER A 51 -5.66 -19.02 9.64
C SER A 51 -4.72 -19.90 8.83
N TYR A 52 -4.81 -19.84 7.49
CA TYR A 52 -3.93 -20.57 6.59
C TYR A 52 -2.47 -20.15 6.79
N MET A 53 -2.18 -18.85 6.84
CA MET A 53 -0.83 -18.35 7.12
C MET A 53 -0.33 -18.74 8.51
N ALA A 54 -1.20 -18.67 9.54
CA ALA A 54 -0.84 -19.05 10.90
C ALA A 54 -0.45 -20.53 11.00
N VAL A 55 -1.19 -21.41 10.34
CA VAL A 55 -0.88 -22.86 10.28
C VAL A 55 0.39 -23.11 9.48
N ALA A 56 0.53 -22.48 8.30
CA ALA A 56 1.69 -22.68 7.42
C ALA A 56 3.02 -22.31 8.11
N GLU A 57 3.02 -21.27 8.94
CA GLU A 57 4.22 -20.83 9.67
C GLU A 57 4.31 -21.37 11.12
N ASN A 58 3.37 -22.24 11.52
CA ASN A 58 3.27 -22.77 12.88
C ASN A 58 3.30 -21.67 13.96
N GLN A 59 2.48 -20.65 13.78
CA GLN A 59 2.32 -19.55 14.73
C GLN A 59 0.89 -19.44 15.24
N SER A 60 0.71 -18.84 16.40
CA SER A 60 -0.63 -18.48 16.84
C SER A 60 -1.23 -17.41 15.93
N ILE A 61 -2.54 -17.47 15.73
CA ILE A 61 -3.28 -16.50 14.89
C ILE A 61 -3.02 -15.06 15.36
N GLY A 62 -2.98 -14.83 16.68
CA GLY A 62 -2.67 -13.52 17.26
C GLY A 62 -1.27 -13.01 16.92
N ARG A 63 -0.25 -13.89 16.90
CA ARG A 63 1.11 -13.53 16.48
C ARG A 63 1.19 -13.23 14.99
N MET A 64 0.51 -14.02 14.16
CA MET A 64 0.44 -13.75 12.72
C MET A 64 -0.23 -12.40 12.45
N ARG A 65 -1.34 -12.10 13.14
CA ARG A 65 -2.04 -10.82 13.05
C ARG A 65 -1.13 -9.65 13.40
N LEU A 66 -0.41 -9.72 14.52
CA LEU A 66 0.54 -8.67 14.93
C LEU A 66 1.64 -8.48 13.89
N ARG A 67 2.23 -9.59 13.41
CA ARG A 67 3.29 -9.54 12.39
C ARG A 67 2.84 -8.88 11.09
N LEU A 68 1.63 -9.20 10.61
CA LEU A 68 1.09 -8.59 9.39
C LEU A 68 0.86 -7.09 9.58
N LEU A 69 0.36 -6.66 10.75
CA LEU A 69 0.21 -5.24 11.08
C LEU A 69 1.56 -4.52 11.12
N ASP A 70 2.58 -5.10 11.76
CA ASP A 70 3.93 -4.50 11.81
C ASP A 70 4.54 -4.33 10.42
N LYS A 71 4.33 -5.32 9.53
CA LYS A 71 4.78 -5.26 8.13
C LYS A 71 4.10 -4.16 7.31
N MET A 72 2.96 -3.60 7.73
CA MET A 72 2.28 -2.52 7.00
C MET A 72 3.02 -1.18 7.09
N ILE A 73 3.89 -0.97 8.09
CA ILE A 73 4.62 0.29 8.28
C ILE A 73 5.51 0.57 7.07
N GLN A 74 6.34 -0.40 6.70
CA GLN A 74 7.30 -0.27 5.62
C GLN A 74 7.50 -1.61 4.88
N PRO A 75 6.50 -2.06 4.09
CA PRO A 75 6.52 -3.37 3.46
C PRO A 75 7.60 -3.52 2.40
N CYS A 76 8.00 -2.42 1.77
CA CYS A 76 8.94 -2.40 0.64
C CYS A 76 10.27 -1.74 0.99
N GLY A 77 10.59 -1.60 2.28
CA GLY A 77 11.78 -0.88 2.73
C GLY A 77 11.70 0.64 2.51
N PRO A 78 12.79 1.36 2.81
CA PRO A 78 12.86 2.81 2.62
C PRO A 78 12.66 3.20 1.15
N PRO A 79 12.03 4.34 0.88
CA PRO A 79 11.88 4.82 -0.48
C PRO A 79 13.26 5.05 -1.12
N PRO A 80 13.38 4.82 -2.45
CA PRO A 80 14.63 5.08 -3.14
C PRO A 80 15.01 6.57 -3.02
N PRO A 81 16.32 6.89 -3.01
CA PRO A 81 16.74 8.28 -3.03
C PRO A 81 16.16 8.97 -4.26
N LYS A 82 15.72 10.21 -4.10
CA LYS A 82 15.29 11.03 -5.24
C LYS A 82 16.48 11.10 -6.20
N LYS A 83 16.27 10.71 -7.45
CA LYS A 83 17.30 10.89 -8.48
C LYS A 83 17.49 12.40 -8.64
N ASP A 84 18.60 12.93 -8.13
CA ASP A 84 19.01 14.29 -8.46
C ASP A 84 19.33 14.31 -9.95
N ILE A 85 18.36 14.76 -10.75
CA ILE A 85 18.44 14.80 -12.21
C ILE A 85 19.73 15.53 -12.64
N ASN A 86 20.13 16.57 -11.90
CA ASN A 86 21.35 17.34 -12.15
C ASN A 86 22.64 16.49 -12.05
N ARG A 87 22.70 15.48 -11.18
CA ARG A 87 23.90 14.64 -10.98
C ARG A 87 24.08 13.58 -12.08
N MET A 88 23.01 13.25 -12.81
CA MET A 88 23.06 12.28 -13.91
C MET A 88 23.50 12.89 -15.24
N VAL A 89 23.43 14.22 -15.37
CA VAL A 89 23.79 14.96 -16.59
C VAL A 89 25.28 15.32 -16.64
N GLU A 90 25.98 15.26 -15.51
CA GLU A 90 27.40 15.62 -15.38
C GLU A 90 28.41 14.50 -15.70
N ASN A 91 27.98 13.33 -16.18
CA ASN A 91 28.86 12.21 -16.58
C ASN A 91 28.69 11.81 -18.03
#